data_AF-A0A3A6QKS2-F1
#
_entry.id   AF-A0A3A6QKS2-F1
#
_cell.length_a   1.000
_cell.length_b   1.000
_cell.length_c   1.000
_cell.angle_alpha   90.00
_cell.angle_beta   90.00
_cell.angle_gamma   90.00
#
_symmetry.space_group_name_H-M   'P 1'
#
loop_
_entity.id
_entity.type
_entity.pdbx_description
1 polymer ?
#
loop_
_entity_poly.entity_id
_entity_poly.type
_entity_poly.pdbx_seq_one_letter_code
_entity_poly.pdbx_strand_id
1 'polypeptide(L)'
;MTTSNLPSSLSSFLPVSERQEGRHDLSRLITEFHLQLRQANLSTDKGKTIQEYAAAFSNPENAPQSAKALQKAVGGDFSRVRIAFKILTDDLYPLHVGSDKDAWFIELEKQVEVTCANVLSEVWNKFSHEVQETVESRSQHAKAQILELERENQQLAEFIDELQSSNETKTESLDQLEKRLDRAEQLCMEYQLQVEQLQQKLSDALYEDKERSLMQERVSALDDKVAALIEDKKQLQTSNENLMTLFNKCVDHPPLPLIDSTSSTSEFLDGIDTDFTSVSNEFNGDKDE
;
A
#
# COMPACT_ATOMS: atom_id res chain seq x y z
N MET A 1 5.67 -46.82 -38.45
CA MET A 1 5.55 -47.79 -39.54
C MET A 1 6.13 -49.10 -39.08
N THR A 2 5.27 -50.01 -38.62
CA THR A 2 5.55 -51.44 -38.46
C THR A 2 4.20 -52.12 -38.56
N THR A 3 4.10 -52.99 -39.56
CA THR A 3 2.92 -53.71 -40.05
C THR A 3 2.82 -55.10 -39.43
N SER A 4 1.62 -55.69 -39.52
CA SER A 4 1.32 -57.13 -39.50
C SER A 4 1.30 -57.78 -38.09
N ASN A 5 0.36 -58.64 -37.67
CA ASN A 5 -0.56 -59.52 -38.37
C ASN A 5 -1.85 -59.73 -37.53
N LEU A 6 -3.02 -59.66 -38.16
CA LEU A 6 -4.28 -60.22 -37.65
C LEU A 6 -4.49 -61.59 -38.32
N PRO A 7 -4.71 -62.69 -37.59
CA PRO A 7 -5.19 -63.92 -38.19
C PRO A 7 -6.71 -63.82 -38.43
N SER A 8 -7.07 -63.70 -39.70
CA SER A 8 -8.42 -63.85 -40.22
C SER A 8 -8.71 -65.32 -40.49
N SER A 9 -9.40 -66.04 -39.58
CA SER A 9 -10.10 -67.29 -39.91
C SER A 9 -10.81 -67.90 -38.69
N LEU A 10 -12.04 -67.48 -38.44
CA LEU A 10 -13.03 -68.27 -37.69
C LEU A 10 -14.38 -68.12 -38.41
N SER A 11 -14.51 -68.80 -39.55
CA SER A 11 -15.75 -68.91 -40.29
C SER A 11 -15.91 -70.35 -40.73
N SER A 12 -16.45 -71.19 -39.84
CA SER A 12 -17.01 -72.51 -40.20
C SER A 12 -17.53 -73.30 -39.00
N PHE A 13 -18.44 -72.76 -38.18
CA PHE A 13 -19.24 -73.61 -37.27
C PHE A 13 -20.63 -73.01 -37.06
N LEU A 14 -21.50 -73.22 -38.04
CA LEU A 14 -22.94 -73.21 -37.80
C LEU A 14 -23.40 -74.67 -37.87
N PRO A 15 -23.97 -75.23 -36.78
CA PRO A 15 -24.61 -76.52 -36.88
C PRO A 15 -25.86 -76.37 -37.75
N VAL A 16 -25.94 -77.21 -38.78
CA VAL A 16 -27.14 -77.43 -39.57
C VAL A 16 -28.23 -77.93 -38.61
N SER A 17 -29.20 -77.07 -38.28
CA SER A 17 -30.42 -77.54 -37.61
C SER A 17 -31.17 -78.44 -38.58
N GLU A 18 -31.05 -79.74 -38.35
CA GLU A 18 -32.03 -80.74 -38.77
C GLU A 18 -33.43 -80.26 -38.35
N ARG A 19 -34.20 -79.78 -39.32
CA ARG A 19 -35.65 -79.64 -39.17
C ARG A 19 -36.21 -81.05 -39.09
N GLN A 20 -36.35 -81.58 -37.87
CA GLN A 20 -37.15 -82.76 -37.63
C GLN A 20 -38.60 -82.44 -37.98
N GLU A 21 -39.05 -82.94 -39.14
CA GLU A 21 -40.46 -83.15 -39.49
C GLU A 21 -41.04 -84.23 -38.55
N GLY A 22 -41.24 -83.87 -37.28
CA GLY A 22 -42.05 -84.64 -36.35
C GLY A 22 -43.50 -84.21 -36.52
N ARG A 23 -44.36 -85.10 -37.03
CA ARG A 23 -45.82 -84.94 -36.94
C ARG A 23 -46.17 -84.56 -35.50
N HIS A 24 -46.49 -83.29 -35.30
CA HIS A 24 -46.95 -82.74 -34.04
C HIS A 24 -47.97 -83.68 -33.43
N ASP A 25 -47.78 -84.08 -32.17
CA ASP A 25 -48.64 -85.04 -31.49
C ASP A 25 -50.03 -84.42 -31.33
N LEU A 26 -50.87 -84.64 -32.36
CA LEU A 26 -52.14 -83.97 -32.55
C LEU A 26 -53.06 -84.23 -31.35
N SER A 27 -52.88 -85.37 -30.70
CA SER A 27 -53.58 -85.75 -29.47
C SER A 27 -53.27 -84.82 -28.30
N ARG A 28 -51.99 -84.42 -28.15
CA ARG A 28 -51.52 -83.48 -27.13
C ARG A 28 -52.06 -82.08 -27.39
N LEU A 29 -51.95 -81.59 -28.63
CA LEU A 29 -52.44 -80.27 -29.03
C LEU A 29 -53.97 -80.14 -28.83
N ILE A 30 -54.75 -81.17 -29.17
CA ILE A 30 -56.21 -81.18 -28.93
C ILE A 30 -56.52 -81.12 -27.44
N THR A 31 -55.81 -81.92 -26.63
CA THR A 31 -56.02 -81.97 -25.18
C THR A 31 -55.71 -80.61 -24.54
N GLU A 32 -54.61 -79.98 -24.94
CA GLU A 32 -54.18 -78.68 -24.44
C GLU A 32 -55.12 -77.55 -24.89
N PHE A 33 -55.62 -77.61 -26.12
CA PHE A 33 -56.63 -76.67 -26.62
C PHE A 33 -57.94 -76.77 -25.83
N HIS A 34 -58.45 -77.99 -25.62
CA HIS A 34 -59.68 -78.19 -24.84
C HIS A 34 -59.50 -77.76 -23.37
N LEU A 35 -58.32 -78.01 -22.78
CA LEU A 35 -57.99 -77.57 -21.43
C LEU A 35 -58.02 -76.03 -21.33
N GLN A 36 -57.34 -75.34 -22.25
CA GLN A 36 -57.31 -73.87 -22.26
C GLN A 36 -58.67 -73.24 -22.58
N LEU A 37 -59.51 -73.89 -23.41
CA LEU A 37 -60.90 -73.46 -23.64
C LEU A 37 -61.74 -73.57 -22.36
N ARG A 38 -61.62 -74.67 -21.60
CA ARG A 38 -62.31 -74.83 -20.31
C ARG A 38 -61.87 -73.77 -19.30
N GLN A 39 -60.56 -73.52 -19.21
CA GLN A 39 -60.01 -72.49 -18.32
C GLN A 39 -60.50 -71.08 -18.66
N ALA A 40 -60.80 -70.82 -19.94
CA ALA A 40 -61.34 -69.56 -20.41
C ALA A 40 -62.88 -69.46 -20.37
N ASN A 41 -63.59 -70.44 -19.76
CA ASN A 41 -65.05 -70.56 -19.74
C ASN A 41 -65.69 -70.60 -21.15
N LEU A 42 -65.00 -71.17 -22.13
CA LEU A 42 -65.47 -71.34 -23.51
C LEU A 42 -65.93 -72.78 -23.75
N SER A 43 -67.02 -72.97 -24.49
CA SER A 43 -67.58 -74.30 -24.79
C SER A 43 -66.61 -75.15 -25.62
N THR A 44 -66.30 -76.38 -25.21
CA THR A 44 -65.43 -77.28 -26.00
C THR A 44 -66.09 -77.80 -27.28
N ASP A 45 -67.43 -77.73 -27.36
CA ASP A 45 -68.21 -78.45 -28.37
C ASP A 45 -68.73 -77.53 -29.48
N LYS A 46 -68.61 -76.21 -29.31
CA LYS A 46 -69.06 -75.20 -30.28
C LYS A 46 -67.86 -74.47 -30.89
N GLY A 47 -67.85 -74.30 -32.21
CA GLY A 47 -66.84 -73.52 -32.93
C GLY A 47 -65.78 -74.39 -33.62
N LYS A 48 -64.73 -73.74 -34.14
CA LYS A 48 -63.67 -74.39 -34.92
C LYS A 48 -62.66 -75.13 -34.07
N THR A 49 -62.16 -76.25 -34.58
CA THR A 49 -61.21 -77.14 -33.89
C THR A 49 -59.76 -76.65 -34.03
N ILE A 50 -58.85 -77.10 -33.16
CA ILE A 50 -57.43 -76.76 -33.28
C ILE A 50 -56.81 -77.28 -34.59
N GLN A 51 -57.35 -78.37 -35.17
CA GLN A 51 -56.89 -78.89 -36.46
C GLN A 51 -57.20 -77.91 -37.60
N GLU A 52 -58.38 -77.29 -37.57
CA GLU A 52 -58.78 -76.28 -38.56
C GLU A 52 -57.94 -75.01 -38.44
N TYR A 53 -57.53 -74.64 -37.23
CA TYR A 53 -56.58 -73.54 -37.02
C TYR A 53 -55.15 -73.92 -37.43
N ALA A 54 -54.71 -75.16 -37.17
CA ALA A 54 -53.40 -75.65 -37.55
C ALA A 54 -53.23 -75.75 -39.07
N ALA A 55 -54.30 -76.03 -39.82
CA ALA A 55 -54.30 -76.06 -41.28
C ALA A 55 -53.84 -74.72 -41.91
N ALA A 56 -54.08 -73.60 -41.24
CA ALA A 56 -53.60 -72.29 -41.70
C ALA A 56 -52.07 -72.12 -41.59
N PHE A 57 -51.39 -72.98 -40.83
CA PHE A 57 -49.94 -73.03 -40.71
C PHE A 57 -49.29 -74.08 -41.62
N SER A 58 -50.09 -74.87 -42.35
CA SER A 58 -49.55 -75.90 -43.26
C SER A 58 -48.78 -75.33 -44.45
N ASN A 59 -49.04 -74.07 -44.85
CA ASN A 59 -48.28 -73.37 -45.87
C ASN A 59 -47.32 -72.35 -45.21
N PRO A 60 -45.99 -72.58 -45.23
CA PRO A 60 -45.03 -71.75 -44.51
C PRO A 60 -44.94 -70.31 -45.02
N GLU A 61 -45.24 -70.06 -46.29
CA GLU A 61 -45.18 -68.70 -46.87
C GLU A 61 -46.37 -67.80 -46.48
N ASN A 62 -47.50 -68.39 -46.07
CA ASN A 62 -48.73 -67.68 -45.71
C ASN A 62 -49.17 -67.95 -44.27
N ALA A 63 -48.25 -68.47 -43.44
CA ALA A 63 -48.52 -68.78 -42.05
C ALA A 63 -48.90 -67.50 -41.28
N PRO A 64 -50.03 -67.50 -40.56
CA PRO A 64 -50.46 -66.31 -39.84
C PRO A 64 -49.45 -65.99 -38.72
N GLN A 65 -48.97 -64.74 -38.67
CA GLN A 65 -48.00 -64.26 -37.67
C GLN A 65 -48.67 -63.67 -36.41
N SER A 66 -50.00 -63.65 -36.35
CA SER A 66 -50.73 -63.19 -35.17
C SER A 66 -52.09 -63.87 -35.05
N ALA A 67 -52.64 -63.88 -33.83
CA ALA A 67 -53.99 -64.38 -33.58
C ALA A 67 -55.07 -63.66 -34.43
N LYS A 68 -54.90 -62.37 -34.74
CA LYS A 68 -55.82 -61.65 -35.63
C LYS A 68 -55.69 -62.10 -37.09
N ALA A 69 -54.45 -62.37 -37.55
CA ALA A 69 -54.22 -62.91 -38.89
C ALA A 69 -54.81 -64.32 -39.02
N LEU A 70 -54.67 -65.15 -37.98
CA LEU A 70 -55.29 -66.47 -37.91
C LEU A 70 -56.83 -66.37 -37.93
N GLN A 71 -57.41 -65.39 -37.22
CA GLN A 71 -58.86 -65.16 -37.22
C GLN A 71 -59.34 -64.71 -38.60
N LYS A 72 -58.58 -63.88 -39.30
CA LYS A 72 -58.92 -63.43 -40.65
C LYS A 72 -58.84 -64.57 -41.68
N ALA A 73 -57.87 -65.48 -41.52
CA ALA A 73 -57.65 -66.61 -42.43
C ALA A 73 -58.67 -67.74 -42.23
N VAL A 74 -58.96 -68.11 -40.98
CA VAL A 74 -59.79 -69.27 -40.65
C VAL A 74 -61.19 -68.85 -40.17
N GLY A 75 -61.38 -67.64 -39.66
CA GLY A 75 -62.63 -67.22 -39.02
C GLY A 75 -62.79 -67.79 -37.60
N GLY A 76 -63.87 -67.39 -36.91
CA GLY A 76 -64.19 -67.85 -35.56
C GLY A 76 -64.01 -66.78 -34.47
N ASP A 77 -64.37 -67.14 -33.24
CA ASP A 77 -64.29 -66.23 -32.08
C ASP A 77 -62.84 -65.92 -31.74
N PHE A 78 -62.51 -64.62 -31.66
CA PHE A 78 -61.15 -64.15 -31.40
C PHE A 78 -60.52 -64.77 -30.15
N SER A 79 -61.31 -64.98 -29.09
CA SER A 79 -60.85 -65.62 -27.85
C SER A 79 -60.35 -67.05 -28.07
N ARG A 80 -61.02 -67.84 -28.92
CA ARG A 80 -60.60 -69.20 -29.29
C ARG A 80 -59.38 -69.18 -30.20
N VAL A 81 -59.39 -68.28 -31.18
CA VAL A 81 -58.28 -68.11 -32.12
C VAL A 81 -57.00 -67.71 -31.39
N ARG A 82 -57.09 -66.83 -30.39
CA ARG A 82 -55.93 -66.42 -29.58
C ARG A 82 -55.32 -67.59 -28.80
N ILE A 83 -56.18 -68.46 -28.26
CA ILE A 83 -55.76 -69.68 -27.56
C ILE A 83 -55.10 -70.65 -28.55
N ALA A 84 -55.73 -70.90 -29.71
CA ALA A 84 -55.17 -71.75 -30.75
C ALA A 84 -53.83 -71.22 -31.27
N PHE A 85 -53.74 -69.91 -31.55
CA PHE A 85 -52.52 -69.25 -32.01
C PHE A 85 -51.38 -69.45 -31.02
N LYS A 86 -51.62 -69.20 -29.73
CA LYS A 86 -50.59 -69.35 -28.69
C LYS A 86 -50.05 -70.78 -28.61
N ILE A 87 -50.95 -71.76 -28.54
CA ILE A 87 -50.57 -73.18 -28.47
C ILE A 87 -49.75 -73.59 -29.71
N LEU A 88 -50.18 -73.15 -30.90
CA LEU A 88 -49.48 -73.48 -32.14
C LEU A 88 -48.14 -72.76 -32.27
N THR A 89 -48.01 -71.51 -31.82
CA THR A 89 -46.71 -70.80 -31.86
C THR A 89 -45.71 -71.34 -30.85
N ASP A 90 -46.17 -71.69 -29.64
CA ASP A 90 -45.32 -72.23 -28.58
C ASP A 90 -44.73 -73.60 -29.00
N ASP A 91 -45.44 -74.36 -29.83
CA ASP A 91 -44.98 -75.63 -30.40
C ASP A 91 -44.07 -75.45 -31.63
N LEU A 92 -44.28 -74.39 -32.43
CA LEU A 92 -43.44 -74.08 -33.60
C LEU A 92 -42.09 -73.43 -33.25
N TYR A 93 -41.99 -72.76 -32.10
CA TYR A 93 -40.76 -72.11 -31.62
C TYR A 93 -40.52 -72.41 -30.14
N PRO A 94 -40.02 -73.61 -29.79
CA PRO A 94 -39.61 -73.89 -28.42
C PRO A 94 -38.53 -72.89 -27.99
N LEU A 95 -38.68 -72.31 -26.78
CA LEU A 95 -37.71 -71.35 -26.23
C LEU A 95 -36.29 -71.92 -26.32
N HIS A 96 -35.39 -71.16 -26.94
CA HIS A 96 -33.97 -71.49 -27.03
C HIS A 96 -33.41 -71.70 -25.63
N VAL A 97 -33.11 -72.95 -25.28
CA VAL A 97 -32.36 -73.26 -24.05
C VAL A 97 -30.96 -72.69 -24.27
N GLY A 98 -30.58 -71.70 -23.45
CA GLY A 98 -29.24 -71.10 -23.52
C GLY A 98 -28.19 -72.19 -23.42
N SER A 99 -27.31 -72.30 -24.43
CA SER A 99 -26.15 -73.17 -24.35
C SER A 99 -25.25 -72.67 -23.24
N ASP A 100 -24.84 -73.55 -22.33
CA ASP A 100 -23.76 -73.24 -21.39
C ASP A 100 -22.52 -72.82 -22.18
N LYS A 101 -21.84 -71.76 -21.72
CA LYS A 101 -20.58 -71.29 -22.33
C LYS A 101 -19.55 -72.42 -22.28
N ASP A 102 -18.86 -72.66 -23.39
CA ASP A 102 -17.78 -73.64 -23.43
C ASP A 102 -16.64 -73.28 -22.45
N ALA A 103 -16.04 -74.29 -21.82
CA ALA A 103 -14.98 -74.12 -20.82
C ALA A 103 -13.75 -73.34 -21.35
N TRP A 104 -13.42 -73.46 -22.64
CA TRP A 104 -12.30 -72.73 -23.24
C TRP A 104 -12.57 -71.22 -23.31
N PHE A 105 -13.84 -70.82 -23.48
CA PHE A 105 -14.23 -69.41 -23.52
C PHE A 105 -14.19 -68.79 -22.11
N ILE A 106 -14.61 -69.55 -21.10
CA ILE A 106 -14.55 -69.13 -19.69
C ILE A 106 -13.09 -68.91 -19.27
N GLU A 107 -12.17 -69.81 -19.66
CA GLU A 107 -10.74 -69.66 -19.37
C GLU A 107 -10.13 -68.44 -20.08
N LEU A 108 -10.52 -68.18 -21.32
CA LEU A 108 -10.10 -66.98 -22.06
C LEU A 108 -10.60 -65.69 -21.38
N GLU A 109 -11.88 -65.66 -20.98
CA GLU A 109 -12.51 -64.52 -20.28
C GLU A 109 -11.76 -64.21 -18.98
N LYS A 110 -11.41 -65.25 -18.21
CA LYS A 110 -10.62 -65.13 -16.98
C LYS A 110 -9.19 -64.63 -17.24
N GLN A 111 -8.52 -65.13 -18.28
CA GLN A 111 -7.18 -64.65 -18.63
C GLN A 111 -7.18 -63.17 -19.05
N VAL A 112 -8.19 -62.74 -19.80
CA VAL A 112 -8.37 -61.33 -20.16
C VAL A 112 -8.62 -60.49 -18.93
N GLU A 113 -9.49 -60.93 -18.02
CA GLU A 113 -9.78 -60.23 -16.76
C GLU A 113 -8.52 -60.05 -15.91
N VAL A 114 -7.74 -61.12 -15.72
CA VAL A 114 -6.47 -61.07 -14.98
C VAL A 114 -5.47 -60.12 -15.65
N THR A 115 -5.34 -60.20 -16.98
CA THR A 115 -4.41 -59.34 -17.73
C THR A 115 -4.81 -57.88 -17.64
N CYS A 116 -6.10 -57.56 -17.80
CA CYS A 116 -6.63 -56.21 -17.64
C CYS A 116 -6.44 -55.69 -16.23
N ALA A 117 -6.72 -56.49 -15.20
CA ALA A 117 -6.51 -56.12 -13.81
C ALA A 117 -5.04 -55.81 -13.52
N ASN A 118 -4.11 -56.62 -14.03
CA ASN A 118 -2.68 -56.39 -13.88
C ASN A 118 -2.22 -55.10 -14.56
N VAL A 119 -2.64 -54.87 -15.82
CA VAL A 119 -2.29 -53.65 -16.56
C VAL A 119 -2.86 -52.40 -15.87
N LEU A 120 -4.11 -52.45 -15.43
CA LEU A 120 -4.73 -51.33 -14.69
C LEU A 120 -4.01 -51.06 -13.38
N SER A 121 -3.60 -52.10 -12.65
CA SER A 121 -2.83 -51.97 -11.42
C SER A 121 -1.45 -51.33 -11.67
N GLU A 122 -0.74 -51.75 -12.73
CA GLU A 122 0.54 -51.14 -13.11
C GLU A 122 0.39 -49.67 -13.49
N VAL A 123 -0.62 -49.33 -14.29
CA VAL A 123 -0.91 -47.94 -14.68
C VAL A 123 -1.26 -47.12 -13.45
N TRP A 124 -2.08 -47.66 -12.55
CA TRP A 124 -2.45 -46.99 -11.30
C TRP A 124 -1.23 -46.74 -10.41
N ASN A 125 -0.35 -47.72 -10.28
CA ASN A 125 0.86 -47.59 -9.47
C ASN A 125 1.82 -46.53 -10.04
N LYS A 126 2.01 -46.50 -11.36
CA LYS A 126 2.82 -45.47 -12.02
C LYS A 126 2.23 -44.09 -11.83
N PHE A 127 0.93 -43.94 -12.09
CA PHE A 127 0.22 -42.69 -11.89
C PHE A 127 0.31 -42.20 -10.44
N SER A 128 0.05 -43.09 -9.47
CA SER A 128 0.16 -42.80 -8.04
C SER A 128 1.56 -42.34 -7.67
N HIS A 129 2.60 -43.00 -8.20
CA HIS A 129 3.99 -42.62 -7.96
C HIS A 129 4.33 -41.24 -8.53
N GLU A 130 3.95 -40.95 -9.78
CA GLU A 130 4.18 -39.65 -10.40
C GLU A 130 3.45 -38.51 -9.66
N VAL A 131 2.22 -38.77 -9.20
CA VAL A 131 1.46 -37.82 -8.38
C VAL A 131 2.18 -37.56 -7.06
N GLN A 132 2.64 -38.61 -6.38
CA GLN A 132 3.37 -38.50 -5.12
C GLN A 132 4.67 -37.69 -5.30
N GLU A 133 5.47 -38.01 -6.32
CA GLU A 133 6.72 -37.30 -6.63
C GLU A 133 6.46 -35.82 -6.96
N THR A 134 5.41 -35.54 -7.75
CA THR A 134 5.02 -34.17 -8.08
C THR A 134 4.61 -33.38 -6.83
N VAL A 135 3.85 -33.99 -5.93
CA VAL A 135 3.42 -33.37 -4.67
C VAL A 135 4.62 -33.12 -3.75
N GLU A 136 5.53 -34.09 -3.63
CA GLU A 136 6.74 -33.96 -2.82
C GLU A 136 7.66 -32.86 -3.37
N SER A 137 7.90 -32.84 -4.68
CA SER A 137 8.69 -31.80 -5.36
C SER A 137 8.10 -30.40 -5.14
N ARG A 138 6.78 -30.23 -5.33
CA ARG A 138 6.10 -28.96 -5.10
C ARG A 138 6.13 -28.54 -3.63
N SER A 139 5.95 -29.48 -2.70
CA SER A 139 6.03 -29.23 -1.26
C SER A 139 7.42 -28.78 -0.85
N GLN A 140 8.47 -29.43 -1.36
CA GLN A 140 9.86 -29.02 -1.12
C GLN A 140 10.15 -27.64 -1.69
N HIS A 141 9.69 -27.34 -2.92
CA HIS A 141 9.87 -26.02 -3.52
C HIS A 141 9.15 -24.92 -2.72
N ALA A 142 7.91 -25.17 -2.29
CA ALA A 142 7.17 -24.24 -1.45
C ALA A 142 7.87 -23.99 -0.10
N LYS A 143 8.39 -25.04 0.54
CA LYS A 143 9.19 -24.90 1.78
C LYS A 143 10.45 -24.07 1.56
N ALA A 144 11.16 -24.29 0.46
CA ALA A 144 12.35 -23.51 0.13
C ALA A 144 12.02 -22.03 -0.08
N GLN A 145 10.90 -21.72 -0.77
CA GLN A 145 10.43 -20.34 -0.93
C GLN A 145 10.05 -19.70 0.41
N ILE A 146 9.37 -20.44 1.29
CA ILE A 146 9.02 -19.94 2.63
C ILE A 146 10.29 -19.58 3.41
N LEU A 147 11.30 -20.46 3.43
CA LEU A 147 12.57 -20.20 4.12
C LEU A 147 13.30 -18.98 3.55
N GLU A 148 13.28 -18.80 2.23
CA GLU A 148 13.88 -17.63 1.60
C GLU A 148 13.16 -16.34 1.99
N LEU A 149 11.81 -16.34 1.98
CA LEU A 149 11.01 -15.21 2.43
C LEU A 149 11.18 -14.92 3.92
N GLU A 150 11.33 -15.93 4.76
CA GLU A 150 11.65 -15.77 6.19
C GLU A 150 13.02 -15.12 6.38
N ARG A 151 14.02 -15.53 5.59
CA ARG A 151 15.36 -14.93 5.58
C ARG A 151 15.33 -13.47 5.13
N GLU A 152 14.61 -13.16 4.05
CA GLU A 152 14.44 -11.78 3.57
C GLU A 152 13.71 -10.91 4.60
N ASN A 153 12.65 -11.43 5.22
CA ASN A 153 11.94 -10.71 6.28
C ASN A 153 12.83 -10.42 7.49
N GLN A 154 13.69 -11.36 7.87
CA GLN A 154 14.64 -11.14 8.96
C GLN A 154 15.66 -10.05 8.62
N GLN A 155 16.20 -10.04 7.39
CA GLN A 155 17.11 -8.99 6.94
C GLN A 155 16.44 -7.61 6.88
N LEU A 156 15.18 -7.56 6.45
CA LEU A 156 14.41 -6.31 6.45
C LEU A 156 14.13 -5.82 7.87
N ALA A 157 13.84 -6.72 8.82
CA ALA A 157 13.67 -6.36 10.22
C ALA A 157 14.96 -5.79 10.82
N GLU A 158 16.11 -6.45 10.60
CA GLU A 158 17.42 -5.95 11.04
C GLU A 158 17.73 -4.57 10.44
N PHE A 159 17.44 -4.35 9.16
CA PHE A 159 17.63 -3.04 8.52
C PHE A 159 16.71 -1.95 9.09
N ILE A 160 15.47 -2.29 9.44
CA ILE A 160 14.54 -1.36 10.11
C ILE A 160 15.09 -0.97 11.49
N ASP A 161 15.58 -1.93 12.27
CA ASP A 161 16.15 -1.68 13.59
C ASP A 161 17.40 -0.78 13.50
N GLU A 162 18.27 -1.00 12.51
CA GLU A 162 19.42 -0.13 12.23
C GLU A 162 19.00 1.30 11.88
N LEU A 163 17.98 1.46 11.03
CA LEU A 163 17.44 2.78 10.68
C LEU A 163 16.82 3.50 11.88
N GLN A 164 16.09 2.77 12.73
CA GLN A 164 15.50 3.33 13.95
C GLN A 164 16.59 3.81 14.91
N SER A 165 17.60 2.98 15.18
CA SER A 165 18.73 3.35 16.04
C SER A 165 19.52 4.54 15.49
N SER A 166 19.74 4.60 14.18
CA SER A 166 20.37 5.76 13.53
C SER A 166 19.55 7.03 13.70
N ASN A 167 18.22 6.93 13.62
CA ASN A 167 17.33 8.07 13.75
C ASN A 167 17.27 8.58 15.20
N GLU A 168 17.23 7.69 16.18
CA GLU A 168 17.34 8.03 17.61
C GLU A 168 18.63 8.79 17.89
N THR A 169 19.77 8.26 17.41
CA THR A 169 21.08 8.92 17.57
C THR A 169 21.10 10.33 16.96
N LYS A 170 20.50 10.50 15.77
CA LYS A 170 20.39 11.81 15.12
C LYS A 170 19.48 12.77 15.89
N THR A 171 18.39 12.26 16.45
CA THR A 171 17.45 13.03 17.26
C THR A 171 18.14 13.52 18.54
N GLU A 172 18.87 12.66 19.23
CA GLU A 172 19.68 13.07 20.39
C GLU A 172 20.73 14.12 20.02
N SER A 173 21.37 13.99 18.86
CA SER A 173 22.32 14.99 18.37
C SER A 173 21.64 16.33 18.07
N LEU A 174 20.41 16.32 17.53
CA LEU A 174 19.64 17.53 17.30
C LEU A 174 19.28 18.21 18.62
N ASP A 175 18.80 17.46 19.61
CA ASP A 175 18.49 17.99 20.95
C ASP A 175 19.72 18.63 21.61
N GLN A 176 20.90 18.04 21.41
CA GLN A 176 22.16 18.61 21.92
C GLN A 176 22.53 19.90 21.19
N LEU A 177 22.33 19.96 19.87
CA LEU A 177 22.58 21.17 19.08
C LEU A 177 21.61 22.30 19.44
N GLU A 178 20.33 21.98 19.64
CA GLU A 178 19.30 22.94 20.08
C GLU A 178 19.67 23.53 21.45
N LYS A 179 20.03 22.70 22.43
CA LYS A 179 20.52 23.19 23.73
C LYS A 179 21.78 24.06 23.63
N ARG A 180 22.65 23.81 22.65
CA ARG A 180 23.83 24.65 22.41
C ARG A 180 23.46 25.97 21.75
N LEU A 181 22.49 25.96 20.84
CA LEU A 181 21.94 27.15 20.22
C LEU A 181 21.30 28.06 21.27
N ASP A 182 20.41 27.53 22.11
CA ASP A 182 19.75 28.29 23.19
C ASP A 182 20.77 28.99 24.10
N ARG A 183 21.85 28.28 24.48
CA ARG A 183 22.92 28.87 25.29
C ARG A 183 23.68 29.96 24.56
N ALA A 184 23.94 29.78 23.26
CA ALA A 184 24.63 30.79 22.45
C ALA A 184 23.75 32.03 22.29
N GLU A 185 22.44 31.88 22.09
CA GLU A 185 21.48 32.97 22.02
C GLU A 185 21.40 33.73 23.35
N GLN A 186 21.34 33.03 24.48
CA GLN A 186 21.40 33.65 25.81
C GLN A 186 22.67 34.49 26.01
N LEU A 187 23.84 33.95 25.65
CA LEU A 187 25.10 34.69 25.73
C LEU A 187 25.13 35.91 24.81
N CYS A 188 24.55 35.81 23.61
CA CYS A 188 24.45 36.96 22.70
C CYS A 188 23.58 38.07 23.31
N MET A 189 22.46 37.72 23.94
CA MET A 189 21.61 38.69 24.65
C MET A 189 22.35 39.34 25.82
N GLU A 190 23.09 38.56 26.61
CA GLU A 190 23.90 39.10 27.71
C GLU A 190 24.97 40.08 27.21
N TYR A 191 25.69 39.73 26.14
CA TYR A 191 26.70 40.63 25.55
C TYR A 191 26.07 41.88 24.96
N GLN A 192 24.91 41.77 24.30
CA GLN A 192 24.20 42.93 23.78
C GLN A 192 23.83 43.90 24.89
N LEU A 193 23.29 43.40 26.02
CA LEU A 193 23.00 44.21 27.20
C LEU A 193 24.26 44.89 27.76
N GLN A 194 25.39 44.18 27.82
CA GLN A 194 26.65 44.77 28.28
C GLN A 194 27.14 45.88 27.35
N VAL A 195 27.02 45.70 26.03
CA VAL A 195 27.38 46.71 25.03
C VAL A 195 26.51 47.95 25.21
N GLU A 196 25.20 47.81 25.35
CA GLU A 196 24.28 48.93 25.59
C GLU A 196 24.64 49.69 26.88
N GLN A 197 24.95 48.98 27.96
CA GLN A 197 25.40 49.60 29.21
C GLN A 197 26.73 50.34 29.08
N LEU A 198 27.69 49.78 28.34
CA LEU A 198 28.98 50.43 28.10
C LEU A 198 28.84 51.65 27.20
N GLN A 199 27.98 51.60 26.19
CA GLN A 199 27.65 52.74 25.35
C GLN A 199 27.03 53.87 26.16
N GLN A 200 26.09 53.57 27.06
CA GLN A 200 25.51 54.57 27.96
C GLN A 200 26.57 55.21 28.86
N LYS A 201 27.41 54.39 29.52
CA LYS A 201 28.51 54.90 30.38
C LYS A 201 29.49 55.77 29.60
N LEU A 202 29.79 55.40 28.36
CA LEU A 202 30.66 56.19 27.49
C LEU A 202 30.02 57.54 27.15
N SER A 203 28.73 57.55 26.82
CA SER A 203 27.96 58.78 26.57
C SER A 203 27.99 59.72 27.78
N ASP A 204 27.73 59.17 28.98
CA ASP A 204 27.74 59.95 30.23
C ASP A 204 29.14 60.54 30.50
N ALA A 205 30.19 59.74 30.32
CA ALA A 205 31.57 60.19 30.49
C ALA A 205 31.97 61.29 29.49
N LEU A 206 31.53 61.19 28.23
CA LEU A 206 31.76 62.22 27.22
C LEU A 206 31.03 63.54 27.57
N TYR A 207 29.83 63.45 28.14
CA TYR A 207 29.11 64.62 28.63
C TYR A 207 29.86 65.30 29.80
N GLU A 208 30.31 64.52 30.79
CA GLU A 208 31.11 65.04 31.90
C GLU A 208 32.43 65.67 31.43
N ASP A 209 33.11 65.06 30.46
CA ASP A 209 34.37 65.60 29.90
C ASP A 209 34.15 66.96 29.25
N LYS A 210 33.06 67.10 28.48
CA LYS A 210 32.67 68.39 27.89
C LYS A 210 32.37 69.45 28.95
N GLU A 211 31.68 69.08 30.03
CA GLU A 211 31.41 69.99 31.15
C GLU A 211 32.71 70.42 31.85
N ARG A 212 33.64 69.48 32.09
CA ARG A 212 34.96 69.78 32.66
C ARG A 212 35.78 70.71 31.76
N SER A 213 35.75 70.49 30.45
CA SER A 213 36.42 71.37 29.47
C SER A 213 35.89 72.80 29.57
N LEU A 214 34.57 73.00 29.62
CA LEU A 214 33.95 74.32 29.79
C LEU A 214 34.34 74.97 31.12
N MET A 215 34.39 74.19 32.21
CA MET A 215 34.85 74.70 33.51
C MET A 215 36.32 75.09 33.48
N GLN A 216 37.17 74.34 32.77
CA GLN A 216 38.58 74.66 32.60
C GLN A 216 38.79 75.96 31.81
N GLU A 217 38.05 76.16 30.72
CA GLU A 217 38.05 77.43 29.97
C GLU A 217 37.63 78.61 30.87
N ARG A 218 36.59 78.42 31.68
CA ARG A 218 36.13 79.43 32.63
C ARG A 218 37.16 79.76 33.70
N VAL A 219 37.86 78.76 34.24
CA VAL A 219 38.95 78.96 35.19
C VAL A 219 40.09 79.74 34.55
N SER A 220 40.52 79.35 33.34
CA SER A 220 41.55 80.09 32.60
C SER A 220 41.18 81.57 32.40
N ALA A 221 39.93 81.85 32.01
CA ALA A 221 39.46 83.23 31.84
C ALA A 221 39.39 84.02 33.16
N LEU A 222 39.14 83.35 34.29
CA LEU A 222 39.19 83.98 35.62
C LEU A 222 40.63 84.23 36.06
N ASP A 223 41.55 83.32 35.79
CA ASP A 223 42.98 83.49 36.07
C ASP A 223 43.55 84.69 35.31
N ASP A 224 43.19 84.85 34.03
CA ASP A 224 43.57 86.02 33.22
C ASP A 224 43.04 87.33 33.84
N LYS A 225 41.78 87.34 34.32
CA LYS A 225 41.20 88.50 35.01
C LYS A 225 41.91 88.80 36.33
N VAL A 226 42.25 87.77 37.11
CA VAL A 226 42.99 87.93 38.36
C VAL A 226 44.37 88.49 38.07
N ALA A 227 45.08 88.01 37.05
CA ALA A 227 46.37 88.53 36.63
C ALA A 227 46.28 90.02 36.23
N ALA A 228 45.27 90.40 35.44
CA ALA A 228 45.02 91.79 35.08
C ALA A 228 44.77 92.67 36.32
N LEU A 229 43.92 92.23 37.25
CA LEU A 229 43.64 92.95 38.50
C LEU A 229 44.87 93.06 39.41
N ILE A 230 45.75 92.05 39.44
CA ILE A 230 47.02 92.10 40.19
C ILE A 230 47.93 93.17 39.59
N GLU A 231 48.03 93.25 38.26
CA GLU A 231 48.83 94.26 37.58
C GLU A 231 48.25 95.66 37.78
N ASP A 232 46.93 95.85 37.62
CA ASP A 232 46.25 97.12 37.91
C ASP A 232 46.47 97.56 39.36
N LYS A 233 46.36 96.63 40.31
CA LYS A 233 46.65 96.90 41.73
C LYS A 233 48.10 97.37 41.92
N LYS A 234 49.06 96.73 41.26
CA LYS A 234 50.47 97.10 41.33
C LYS A 234 50.71 98.48 40.74
N GLN A 235 50.12 98.80 39.59
CA GLN A 235 50.18 100.13 38.98
C GLN A 235 49.59 101.21 39.90
N LEU A 236 48.43 100.95 40.50
CA LEU A 236 47.81 101.85 41.48
C LEU A 236 48.69 102.03 42.73
N GLN A 237 49.32 100.98 43.23
CA GLN A 237 50.27 101.06 44.35
C GLN A 237 51.48 101.94 43.98
N THR A 238 52.09 101.72 42.81
CA THR A 238 53.19 102.57 42.32
C THR A 238 52.75 104.02 42.11
N SER A 239 51.56 104.24 41.56
CA SER A 239 50.99 105.59 41.40
C SER A 239 50.78 106.27 42.76
N ASN A 240 50.28 105.55 43.76
CA ASN A 240 50.09 106.05 45.11
C ASN A 240 51.43 106.34 45.81
N GLU A 241 52.44 105.48 45.65
CA GLU A 241 53.82 105.73 46.12
C GLU A 241 54.43 106.98 45.47
N ASN A 242 54.23 107.16 44.16
CA ASN A 242 54.65 108.35 43.43
C ASN A 242 53.93 109.62 43.93
N LEU A 243 52.63 109.55 44.20
CA LEU A 243 51.87 110.66 44.79
C LEU A 243 52.35 110.98 46.20
N MET A 244 52.60 109.98 47.05
CA MET A 244 53.11 110.18 48.40
C MET A 244 54.53 110.77 48.40
N THR A 245 55.39 110.38 47.46
CA THR A 245 56.71 111.01 47.29
C THR A 245 56.60 112.45 46.77
N LEU A 246 55.68 112.76 45.86
CA LEU A 246 55.38 114.14 45.47
C LEU A 246 54.81 114.97 46.63
N PHE A 247 53.90 114.40 47.42
CA PHE A 247 53.33 115.04 48.59
C PHE A 247 54.41 115.36 49.63
N ASN A 248 55.29 114.40 49.94
CA ASN A 248 56.42 114.63 50.84
C ASN A 248 57.39 115.72 50.31
N LYS A 249 57.65 115.78 49.00
CA LYS A 249 58.41 116.89 48.39
C LYS A 249 57.73 118.25 48.53
N CYS A 250 56.40 118.31 48.53
CA CYS A 250 55.65 119.53 48.79
C CYS A 250 55.66 119.94 50.27
N VAL A 251 55.79 118.98 51.20
CA VAL A 251 55.88 119.26 52.65
C VAL A 251 57.26 119.81 53.06
N ASP A 252 58.34 119.46 52.33
CA ASP A 252 59.70 119.93 52.59
C ASP A 252 60.05 121.30 51.97
N HIS A 253 59.13 121.93 51.24
CA HIS A 253 59.27 123.32 50.77
C HIS A 253 58.54 124.30 51.71
N PRO A 254 59.20 125.37 52.20
CA PRO A 254 58.53 126.43 52.96
C PRO A 254 57.50 127.15 52.07
N PRO A 255 56.43 127.71 52.65
CA PRO A 255 55.36 128.34 51.86
C PRO A 255 55.89 129.58 51.16
N LEU A 256 55.84 129.59 49.83
CA LEU A 256 55.89 130.82 49.04
C LEU A 256 54.45 131.30 48.77
N PRO A 257 54.22 132.61 48.75
CA PRO A 257 52.88 133.19 48.85
C PRO A 257 52.05 132.98 47.58
N LEU A 258 50.73 132.92 47.82
CA LEU A 258 49.65 132.94 46.84
C LEU A 258 49.90 133.95 45.70
N ILE A 259 49.65 133.50 44.47
CA ILE A 259 48.95 134.31 43.47
C ILE A 259 47.84 133.44 42.89
N ASP A 260 46.61 133.89 43.12
CA ASP A 260 45.35 133.43 42.54
C ASP A 260 45.43 133.36 41.00
N SER A 261 45.06 132.23 40.38
CA SER A 261 43.70 131.86 39.95
C SER A 261 43.19 132.80 38.83
N THR A 262 42.78 132.38 37.63
CA THR A 262 42.43 131.08 37.02
C THR A 262 42.16 131.39 35.54
N SER A 263 42.71 130.63 34.59
CA SER A 263 42.31 130.68 33.18
C SER A 263 42.67 129.39 32.47
N SER A 264 41.66 128.84 31.76
CA SER A 264 41.78 127.94 30.59
C SER A 264 42.33 126.53 30.89
N THR A 265 41.71 125.45 30.45
CA THR A 265 41.28 125.07 29.08
C THR A 265 40.28 123.91 29.22
N SER A 266 39.04 123.95 28.74
CA SER A 266 38.58 123.79 27.34
C SER A 266 39.35 122.78 26.48
N GLU A 267 38.70 121.63 26.31
CA GLU A 267 38.45 120.96 25.03
C GLU A 267 39.53 120.10 24.36
N PHE A 268 38.97 119.06 23.72
CA PHE A 268 39.47 118.33 22.54
C PHE A 268 40.44 117.17 22.81
N LEU A 269 40.22 115.95 22.31
CA LEU A 269 39.11 115.37 21.54
C LEU A 269 39.38 113.86 21.33
N ASP A 270 38.29 113.13 21.09
CA ASP A 270 38.12 112.03 20.13
C ASP A 270 39.02 110.80 20.12
N GLY A 271 38.34 109.65 20.07
CA GLY A 271 38.68 108.64 19.06
C GLY A 271 38.40 107.19 19.44
N ILE A 272 37.47 106.58 18.70
CA ILE A 272 37.20 105.13 18.52
C ILE A 272 36.22 104.57 19.57
N ASP A 273 34.92 104.36 19.35
CA ASP A 273 34.10 103.91 18.20
C ASP A 273 34.07 102.38 17.95
N THR A 274 32.85 101.85 17.80
CA THR A 274 32.45 100.52 17.26
C THR A 274 32.72 99.27 18.12
N ASP A 275 31.86 98.25 18.28
CA ASP A 275 30.52 97.90 17.81
C ASP A 275 29.87 96.96 18.86
N PHE A 276 28.58 97.17 19.17
CA PHE A 276 27.73 96.13 19.77
C PHE A 276 26.55 95.90 18.83
N THR A 277 26.82 95.16 17.75
CA THR A 277 25.79 94.64 16.85
C THR A 277 24.94 93.61 17.58
N SER A 278 23.62 93.83 17.48
CA SER A 278 22.59 92.80 17.58
C SER A 278 22.80 91.70 16.53
N VAL A 279 22.21 90.52 16.78
CA VAL A 279 21.51 89.58 15.87
C VAL A 279 21.57 88.20 16.54
N SER A 280 20.51 87.82 17.26
CA SER A 280 19.42 86.91 16.83
C SER A 280 19.73 85.45 17.20
N ASN A 281 18.85 84.75 17.93
CA ASN A 281 17.73 83.99 17.36
C ASN A 281 18.21 83.17 16.14
N GLU A 282 18.04 81.86 16.05
CA GLU A 282 16.88 81.07 16.45
C GLU A 282 17.15 79.61 16.03
N PHE A 283 16.28 78.72 16.51
CA PHE A 283 15.78 77.56 15.77
C PHE A 283 16.55 76.23 15.81
N ASN A 284 15.96 75.33 16.61
CA ASN A 284 15.48 74.00 16.24
C ASN A 284 15.62 73.60 14.76
N GLY A 285 15.98 72.34 14.55
CA GLY A 285 15.79 71.67 13.27
C GLY A 285 16.25 70.23 13.35
N ASP A 286 15.26 69.34 13.48
CA ASP A 286 15.34 67.89 13.32
C ASP A 286 16.26 67.39 12.20
N LYS A 287 16.80 66.19 12.42
CA LYS A 287 16.86 65.06 11.47
C LYS A 287 17.44 63.86 12.22
N ASP A 288 16.63 62.84 12.52
CA ASP A 288 16.36 61.72 11.60
C ASP A 288 17.66 61.16 11.00
N GLU A 289 18.26 60.20 11.73
CA GLU A 289 18.62 58.86 11.26
C GLU A 289 18.90 57.94 12.46
#